data_AF-A0A813K8S9-F1
#
_entry.id   AF-A0A813K8S9-F1
#
_cell.length_a   1.000
_cell.length_b   1.000
_cell.length_c   1.000
_cell.angle_alpha   90.00
_cell.angle_beta   90.00
_cell.angle_gamma   90.00
#
_symmetry.space_group_name_H-M   'P 1'
#
loop_
_entity.id
_entity.type
_entity.pdbx_description
1 polymer ?
#
loop_
_entity_poly.entity_id
_entity_poly.type
_entity_poly.pdbx_seq_one_letter_code
_entity_poly.pdbx_strand_id
1 'polypeptide(L)'
;AEQSEKKSQMLAAIQATAAIAATWVQTVFMVPSNLMLAIGSMIAAMGGIFLVREMAVLLREQLNKRLGRPSLVRTTNRRGFTQELGIWILRLLRLRGQDGSEFNDVVLHPKLRQQVMRLADATRSAKKRGMPLQHAMFYGPPGTGKTMVAQRFAEYSGLEYAIMCGGDVAPLEEQAVTELHKLFKWVHRSKKGVLLFIDE
;
A
#
# COMPACT_ATOMS: atom_id res chain seq x y z
N ALA A 1 11.27 -15.50 -51.10
CA ALA A 1 10.25 -14.55 -51.56
C ALA A 1 9.59 -13.81 -50.39
N GLU A 2 9.04 -14.50 -49.39
CA GLU A 2 8.30 -13.86 -48.29
C GLU A 2 9.16 -12.95 -47.37
N GLN A 3 10.42 -13.30 -47.14
CA GLN A 3 11.32 -12.46 -46.32
C GLN A 3 11.79 -11.16 -47.03
N SER A 4 11.88 -11.16 -48.36
CA SER A 4 12.23 -9.95 -49.11
C SER A 4 11.07 -8.95 -49.16
N GLU A 5 9.83 -9.45 -49.14
CA GLU A 5 8.61 -8.65 -49.16
C GLU A 5 8.32 -7.98 -47.81
N LYS A 6 8.56 -8.67 -46.69
CA LYS A 6 8.48 -8.07 -45.34
C LYS A 6 9.53 -6.96 -45.15
N LYS A 7 10.73 -7.12 -45.71
CA LYS A 7 11.79 -6.09 -45.67
C LYS A 7 11.41 -4.86 -46.48
N SER A 8 10.85 -5.02 -47.69
CA SER A 8 10.42 -3.88 -48.50
C SER A 8 9.23 -3.14 -47.88
N GLN A 9 8.27 -3.87 -47.29
CA GLN A 9 7.16 -3.26 -46.53
C GLN A 9 7.64 -2.50 -45.30
N MET A 10 8.61 -3.05 -44.55
CA MET A 10 9.21 -2.35 -43.41
C MET A 10 9.95 -1.09 -43.85
N LEU A 11 10.70 -1.13 -44.96
CA LEU A 11 11.37 0.04 -45.51
C LEU A 11 10.36 1.10 -45.99
N ALA A 12 9.28 0.70 -46.66
CA ALA A 12 8.21 1.60 -47.07
C ALA A 12 7.48 2.22 -45.87
N ALA A 13 7.24 1.45 -44.81
CA ALA A 13 6.63 1.94 -43.58
C ALA A 13 7.52 2.97 -42.87
N ILE A 14 8.83 2.71 -42.79
CA ILE A 14 9.81 3.66 -42.22
C ILE A 14 9.87 4.95 -43.05
N GLN A 15 9.89 4.84 -44.38
CA GLN A 15 9.89 6.01 -45.26
C GLN A 15 8.59 6.81 -45.15
N ALA A 16 7.44 6.16 -45.04
CA ALA A 16 6.16 6.82 -44.83
C ALA A 16 6.11 7.56 -43.47
N THR A 17 6.60 6.94 -42.40
CA THR A 17 6.69 7.61 -41.08
C THR A 17 7.67 8.77 -41.10
N ALA A 18 8.82 8.61 -41.79
CA ALA A 18 9.79 9.68 -41.96
C ALA A 18 9.22 10.85 -42.78
N ALA A 19 8.46 10.59 -43.84
CA ALA A 19 7.79 11.61 -44.64
C ALA A 19 6.73 12.37 -43.84
N ILE A 20 5.94 11.66 -43.04
CA ILE A 20 4.99 12.28 -42.11
C ILE A 20 5.74 13.18 -41.12
N ALA A 21 6.78 12.66 -40.47
CA ALA A 21 7.60 13.43 -39.53
C ALA A 21 8.24 14.67 -40.16
N ALA A 22 8.77 14.56 -41.37
CA ALA A 22 9.35 15.69 -42.11
C ALA A 22 8.31 16.77 -42.40
N THR A 23 7.07 16.37 -42.73
CA THR A 23 5.95 17.29 -42.97
C THR A 23 5.56 18.03 -41.68
N TRP A 24 5.50 17.33 -40.55
CA TRP A 24 5.30 17.96 -39.23
C TRP A 24 6.42 18.96 -38.91
N VAL A 25 7.68 18.59 -39.14
CA VAL A 25 8.82 19.49 -38.89
C VAL A 25 8.73 20.74 -39.76
N GLN A 26 8.48 20.60 -41.06
CA GLN A 26 8.37 21.75 -41.95
C GLN A 26 7.19 22.66 -41.61
N THR A 27 6.03 22.10 -41.27
CA THR A 27 4.84 22.87 -40.89
C THR A 27 4.99 23.62 -39.56
N VAL A 28 5.82 23.11 -38.65
CA VAL A 28 6.17 23.80 -37.40
C VAL A 28 7.15 24.95 -37.64
N PHE A 29 8.13 24.79 -38.54
CA PHE A 29 9.12 25.84 -38.81
C PHE A 29 8.61 26.98 -39.72
N MET A 30 7.76 26.67 -40.70
CA MET A 30 7.33 27.65 -41.71
C MET A 30 6.18 28.56 -41.24
N VAL A 31 5.42 28.14 -40.22
CA VAL A 31 4.26 28.88 -39.71
C VAL A 31 4.56 29.43 -38.31
N PRO A 32 4.65 30.77 -38.14
CA PRO A 32 5.02 31.39 -36.86
C PRO A 32 4.12 30.99 -35.67
N SER A 33 2.83 30.76 -35.89
CA SER A 33 1.89 30.33 -34.83
C SER A 33 2.14 28.89 -34.36
N ASN A 34 2.47 27.97 -35.27
CA ASN A 34 2.78 26.58 -34.93
C ASN A 34 4.10 26.47 -34.18
N LEU A 35 5.08 27.30 -34.53
CA LEU A 35 6.36 27.40 -33.83
C LEU A 35 6.15 27.86 -32.37
N MET A 36 5.34 28.89 -32.16
CA MET A 36 5.02 29.38 -30.81
C MET A 36 4.28 28.32 -29.97
N LEU A 37 3.34 27.59 -30.56
CA LEU A 37 2.66 26.46 -29.90
C LEU A 37 3.63 25.31 -29.56
N ALA A 38 4.55 24.97 -30.47
CA ALA A 38 5.54 23.93 -30.23
C ALA A 38 6.48 24.30 -29.06
N ILE A 39 7.03 25.52 -29.06
CA ILE A 39 7.87 26.02 -27.97
C ILE A 39 7.07 26.08 -26.65
N GLY A 40 5.84 26.61 -26.70
CA GLY A 40 4.95 26.67 -25.54
C GLY A 40 4.66 25.29 -24.95
N SER A 41 4.41 24.28 -25.81
CA SER A 41 4.16 22.91 -25.39
C SER A 41 5.39 22.25 -24.76
N MET A 42 6.58 22.55 -25.27
CA MET A 42 7.84 22.01 -24.75
C MET A 42 8.17 22.59 -23.36
N ILE A 43 8.00 23.90 -23.21
CA ILE A 43 8.15 24.58 -21.91
C ILE A 43 7.09 24.07 -20.92
N ALA A 44 5.84 23.92 -21.35
CA ALA A 44 4.78 23.38 -20.52
C ALA A 44 5.07 21.94 -20.08
N ALA A 45 5.60 21.10 -20.97
CA ALA A 45 5.99 19.73 -20.65
C ALA A 45 7.16 19.69 -19.65
N MET A 46 8.22 20.47 -19.89
CA MET A 46 9.37 20.54 -18.97
C MET A 46 8.98 21.11 -17.61
N GLY A 47 8.20 22.19 -17.59
CA GLY A 47 7.68 22.81 -16.36
C GLY A 47 6.75 21.87 -15.62
N GLY A 48 5.90 21.13 -16.33
CA GLY A 48 5.03 20.09 -15.77
C GLY A 48 5.83 18.95 -15.11
N ILE A 49 6.84 18.42 -15.79
CA ILE A 49 7.71 17.35 -15.23
C ILE A 49 8.44 17.85 -13.99
N PHE A 50 8.97 19.07 -14.02
CA PHE A 50 9.67 19.66 -12.88
C PHE A 50 8.74 19.90 -11.69
N LEU A 51 7.56 20.47 -11.93
CA LEU A 51 6.54 20.67 -10.91
C LEU A 51 6.11 19.34 -10.26
N VAL A 52 5.84 18.31 -11.07
CA VAL A 52 5.47 16.99 -10.54
C VAL A 52 6.59 16.42 -9.68
N ARG A 53 7.85 16.54 -10.11
CA ARG A 53 9.01 16.06 -9.36
C ARG A 53 9.12 16.76 -8.00
N GLU A 54 9.03 18.08 -7.97
CA GLU A 54 9.17 18.86 -6.73
C GLU A 54 7.99 18.66 -5.78
N MET A 55 6.79 18.66 -6.33
CA MET A 55 5.57 18.40 -5.56
C MET A 55 5.56 16.98 -4.96
N ALA A 56 6.09 15.99 -5.67
CA ALA A 56 6.20 14.62 -5.16
C ALA A 56 7.12 14.54 -3.92
N VAL A 57 8.21 15.30 -3.89
CA VAL A 57 9.15 15.34 -2.75
C VAL A 57 8.49 15.98 -1.52
N LEU A 58 7.84 17.13 -1.69
CA LEU A 58 7.15 17.83 -0.60
C LEU A 58 5.95 17.02 -0.07
N LEU A 59 5.18 16.42 -0.97
CA LEU A 59 4.06 15.57 -0.61
C LEU A 59 4.52 14.35 0.19
N ARG A 60 5.67 13.74 -0.14
CA ARG A 60 6.17 12.55 0.56
C ARG A 60 6.36 12.80 2.06
N GLU A 61 6.90 13.96 2.44
CA GLU A 61 7.15 14.26 3.85
C GLU A 61 5.86 14.57 4.62
N GLN A 62 4.93 15.29 4.00
CA GLN A 62 3.59 15.57 4.56
C GLN A 62 2.73 14.31 4.68
N LEU A 63 2.81 13.42 3.68
CA LEU A 63 2.16 12.11 3.70
C LEU A 63 2.73 11.24 4.82
N ASN A 64 4.04 11.19 5.00
CA ASN A 64 4.66 10.40 6.08
C ASN A 64 4.22 10.88 7.47
N LYS A 65 4.09 12.19 7.70
CA LYS A 65 3.65 12.73 9.00
C LYS A 65 2.18 12.42 9.33
N ARG A 66 1.31 12.28 8.32
CA ARG A 66 -0.13 12.03 8.52
C ARG A 66 -0.59 10.58 8.30
N LEU A 67 0.15 9.82 7.51
CA LEU A 67 -0.22 8.49 7.02
C LEU A 67 0.89 7.45 7.24
N GLY A 68 2.05 7.87 7.75
CA GLY A 68 3.13 6.96 8.13
C GLY A 68 2.73 6.06 9.31
N ARG A 69 3.36 4.88 9.36
CA ARG A 69 3.29 3.97 10.51
C ARG A 69 3.86 4.66 11.76
N PRO A 70 3.20 4.60 12.92
CA PRO A 70 3.76 5.14 14.16
C PRO A 70 5.03 4.36 14.56
N SER A 71 5.95 5.02 15.25
CA SER A 71 7.27 4.46 15.64
C SER A 71 7.14 3.20 16.50
N LEU A 72 6.09 3.11 17.32
CA LEU A 72 5.80 1.98 18.21
C LEU A 72 5.30 0.71 17.49
N VAL A 73 4.95 0.77 16.20
CA VAL A 73 4.46 -0.41 15.46
C VAL A 73 5.61 -1.07 14.74
N ARG A 74 6.00 -2.24 15.24
CA ARG A 74 7.08 -3.06 14.69
C ARG A 74 6.65 -3.78 13.42
N THR A 75 5.48 -4.44 13.45
CA THR A 75 4.91 -5.12 12.28
C THR A 75 3.42 -4.85 12.15
N THR A 76 2.95 -4.70 10.91
CA THR A 76 1.53 -4.47 10.61
C THR A 76 1.20 -4.98 9.21
N ASN A 77 0.02 -5.58 9.06
CA ASN A 77 -0.57 -5.89 7.75
C ASN A 77 -1.42 -4.72 7.21
N ARG A 78 -1.43 -3.58 7.90
CA ARG A 78 -2.02 -2.36 7.37
C ARG A 78 -1.14 -1.83 6.25
N ARG A 79 -1.63 -1.95 5.03
CA ARG A 79 -0.97 -1.40 3.84
C ARG A 79 -0.90 0.12 3.97
N GLY A 80 0.28 0.67 3.75
CA GLY A 80 0.46 2.12 3.72
C GLY A 80 -0.34 2.75 2.57
N PHE A 81 -0.75 4.00 2.71
CA PHE A 81 -1.49 4.71 1.66
C PHE A 81 -0.76 4.67 0.30
N THR A 82 0.58 4.72 0.29
CA THR A 82 1.40 4.60 -0.92
C THR A 82 1.27 3.23 -1.59
N GLN A 83 1.16 2.15 -0.80
CA GLN A 83 0.90 0.80 -1.30
C GLN A 83 -0.56 0.64 -1.74
N GLU A 84 -1.52 1.23 -1.02
CA GLU A 84 -2.93 1.24 -1.45
C GLU A 84 -3.13 2.01 -2.76
N LEU A 85 -2.42 3.13 -2.97
CA LEU A 85 -2.44 3.89 -4.22
C LEU A 85 -1.87 3.05 -5.38
N GLY A 86 -0.74 2.38 -5.17
CA GLY A 86 -0.16 1.46 -6.15
C GLY A 86 -1.08 0.28 -6.48
N ILE A 87 -1.76 -0.28 -5.48
CA ILE A 87 -2.75 -1.35 -5.67
C ILE A 87 -4.03 -0.84 -6.31
N TRP A 88 -4.44 0.40 -6.04
CA TRP A 88 -5.56 1.05 -6.72
C TRP A 88 -5.25 1.22 -8.22
N ILE A 89 -4.03 1.66 -8.56
CA ILE A 89 -3.53 1.69 -9.95
C ILE A 89 -3.50 0.27 -10.54
N LEU A 90 -3.00 -0.72 -9.80
CA LEU A 90 -2.99 -2.13 -10.26
C LEU A 90 -4.40 -2.74 -10.40
N ARG A 91 -5.37 -2.35 -9.57
CA ARG A 91 -6.78 -2.77 -9.66
C ARG A 91 -7.46 -2.13 -10.85
N LEU A 92 -7.16 -0.86 -11.14
CA LEU A 92 -7.58 -0.21 -12.38
C LEU A 92 -7.06 -1.02 -13.59
N LEU A 93 -5.87 -1.60 -13.46
CA LEU A 93 -5.25 -2.53 -14.43
C LEU A 93 -5.73 -4.00 -14.30
N ARG A 94 -6.81 -4.29 -13.56
CA ARG A 94 -7.47 -5.61 -13.40
C ARG A 94 -6.55 -6.79 -13.01
N LEU A 95 -5.54 -6.58 -12.17
CA LEU A 95 -4.82 -7.69 -11.55
C LEU A 95 -5.52 -8.14 -10.25
N ARG A 96 -6.08 -9.36 -10.30
CA ARG A 96 -6.81 -10.01 -9.20
C ARG A 96 -5.83 -10.46 -8.10
N GLY A 97 -5.93 -9.87 -6.91
CA GLY A 97 -5.14 -10.27 -5.74
C GLY A 97 -5.85 -11.37 -4.93
N GLN A 98 -5.11 -12.43 -4.58
CA GLN A 98 -5.54 -13.59 -3.79
C GLN A 98 -6.10 -13.22 -2.41
N ASP A 99 -7.16 -13.95 -2.04
CA ASP A 99 -7.76 -13.94 -0.71
C ASP A 99 -6.90 -14.74 0.29
N GLY A 100 -6.95 -14.30 1.55
CA GLY A 100 -6.02 -14.64 2.63
C GLY A 100 -5.98 -16.11 3.03
N SER A 101 -4.79 -16.55 3.41
CA SER A 101 -4.45 -17.89 3.89
C SER A 101 -5.14 -18.23 5.20
N GLU A 102 -5.72 -19.43 5.24
CA GLU A 102 -6.24 -20.08 6.44
C GLU A 102 -5.15 -20.31 7.51
N PHE A 103 -5.58 -20.61 8.74
CA PHE A 103 -4.77 -20.95 9.93
C PHE A 103 -3.88 -22.21 9.79
N ASN A 104 -3.55 -22.65 8.57
CA ASN A 104 -2.86 -23.91 8.30
C ASN A 104 -1.41 -23.94 8.84
N ASP A 105 -0.82 -22.76 9.04
CA ASP A 105 0.57 -22.63 9.51
C ASP A 105 0.72 -22.71 11.03
N VAL A 106 -0.39 -22.80 11.79
CA VAL A 106 -0.39 -22.78 13.26
C VAL A 106 -0.98 -24.06 13.83
N VAL A 107 -0.11 -24.85 14.46
CA VAL A 107 -0.50 -26.09 15.16
C VAL A 107 -0.89 -25.75 16.59
N LEU A 108 -2.17 -25.95 16.92
CA LEU A 108 -2.75 -25.70 18.24
C LEU A 108 -3.39 -26.99 18.74
N HIS A 109 -3.36 -27.19 20.06
CA HIS A 109 -4.12 -28.27 20.68
C HIS A 109 -5.62 -28.14 20.31
N PRO A 110 -6.36 -29.23 20.01
CA PRO A 110 -7.72 -29.15 19.46
C PRO A 110 -8.69 -28.28 20.26
N LYS A 111 -8.62 -28.36 21.60
CA LYS A 111 -9.44 -27.52 22.49
C LYS A 111 -9.14 -26.03 22.34
N LEU A 112 -7.85 -25.67 22.28
CA LEU A 112 -7.41 -24.29 22.13
C LEU A 112 -7.76 -23.75 20.74
N ARG A 113 -7.57 -24.56 19.69
CA ARG A 113 -7.99 -24.22 18.33
C ARG A 113 -9.49 -23.88 18.29
N GLN A 114 -10.33 -24.70 18.91
CA GLN A 114 -11.77 -24.45 18.94
C GLN A 114 -12.11 -23.15 19.68
N GLN A 115 -11.43 -22.85 20.79
CA GLN A 115 -11.63 -21.60 21.54
C GLN A 115 -11.21 -20.38 20.72
N VAL A 116 -10.03 -20.42 20.11
CA VAL A 116 -9.51 -19.33 19.26
C VAL A 116 -10.43 -19.08 18.07
N MET A 117 -10.90 -20.13 17.40
CA MET A 117 -11.84 -20.00 16.27
C MET A 117 -13.18 -19.40 16.69
N ARG A 118 -13.76 -19.85 17.81
CA ARG A 118 -14.99 -19.26 18.35
C ARG A 118 -14.84 -17.77 18.65
N LEU A 119 -13.71 -17.38 19.26
CA LEU A 119 -13.40 -15.97 19.52
C LEU A 119 -13.23 -15.17 18.22
N ALA A 120 -12.63 -15.76 17.20
CA ALA A 120 -12.37 -15.10 15.94
C ALA A 120 -13.68 -14.90 15.14
N ASP A 121 -14.57 -15.91 15.14
CA ASP A 121 -15.91 -15.79 14.55
C ASP A 121 -16.78 -14.78 15.28
N ALA A 122 -16.72 -14.76 16.62
CA ALA A 122 -17.39 -13.76 17.45
C ALA A 122 -16.87 -12.34 17.14
N THR A 123 -15.54 -12.19 17.03
CA THR A 123 -14.88 -10.92 16.68
C THR A 123 -15.28 -10.46 15.28
N ARG A 124 -15.29 -11.35 14.29
CA ARG A 124 -15.72 -11.06 12.91
C ARG A 124 -17.18 -10.61 12.86
N SER A 125 -18.04 -11.24 13.67
CA SER A 125 -19.46 -10.90 13.78
C SER A 125 -19.68 -9.57 14.52
N ALA A 126 -18.94 -9.33 15.59
CA ALA A 126 -18.95 -8.08 16.35
C ALA A 126 -18.52 -6.90 15.47
N LYS A 127 -17.43 -7.07 14.71
CA LYS A 127 -16.97 -6.11 13.70
C LYS A 127 -18.07 -5.76 12.70
N LYS A 128 -18.76 -6.76 12.14
CA LYS A 128 -19.84 -6.52 11.16
C LYS A 128 -21.02 -5.73 11.75
N ARG A 129 -21.27 -5.89 13.05
CA ARG A 129 -22.37 -5.21 13.77
C ARG A 129 -21.95 -3.91 14.44
N GLY A 130 -20.68 -3.51 14.34
CA GLY A 130 -20.15 -2.33 15.04
C GLY A 130 -20.16 -2.47 16.57
N MET A 131 -20.14 -3.70 17.09
CA MET A 131 -20.10 -3.96 18.53
C MET A 131 -18.65 -3.87 19.06
N PRO A 132 -18.47 -3.59 20.37
CA PRO A 132 -17.16 -3.59 21.01
C PRO A 132 -16.41 -4.92 20.80
N LEU A 133 -15.11 -4.83 20.52
CA LEU A 133 -14.24 -5.98 20.39
C LEU A 133 -13.72 -6.40 21.77
N GLN A 134 -13.49 -7.70 21.95
CA GLN A 134 -12.98 -8.25 23.21
C GLN A 134 -11.46 -8.14 23.28
N HIS A 135 -10.95 -7.93 24.48
CA HIS A 135 -9.52 -8.07 24.77
C HIS A 135 -9.21 -9.52 25.13
N ALA A 136 -8.06 -10.03 24.67
CA ALA A 136 -7.60 -11.38 24.94
C ALA A 136 -6.12 -11.35 25.35
N MET A 137 -5.75 -12.25 26.26
CA MET A 137 -4.38 -12.42 26.71
C MET A 137 -3.89 -13.80 26.30
N PHE A 138 -2.79 -13.85 25.54
CA PHE A 138 -2.08 -15.07 25.23
C PHE A 138 -0.94 -15.23 26.23
N TYR A 139 -0.95 -16.31 27.01
CA TYR A 139 0.10 -16.58 28.00
C TYR A 139 0.72 -17.96 27.76
N GLY A 140 1.96 -18.12 28.19
CA GLY A 140 2.72 -19.36 28.08
C GLY A 140 4.22 -19.12 27.94
N PRO A 141 5.04 -20.19 27.93
CA PRO A 141 6.49 -20.09 27.78
C PRO A 141 6.92 -19.31 26.52
N PRO A 142 8.13 -18.72 26.50
CA PRO A 142 8.67 -18.10 25.30
C PRO A 142 8.81 -19.14 24.17
N GLY A 143 8.70 -18.69 22.91
CA GLY A 143 8.82 -19.57 21.75
C GLY A 143 7.59 -20.42 21.41
N THR A 144 6.48 -20.29 22.15
CA THR A 144 5.22 -21.04 21.90
C THR A 144 4.34 -20.43 20.80
N GLY A 145 4.82 -19.42 20.07
CA GLY A 145 4.11 -18.84 18.93
C GLY A 145 2.93 -17.92 19.29
N LYS A 146 2.87 -17.37 20.51
CA LYS A 146 1.81 -16.43 20.95
C LYS A 146 1.55 -15.29 19.95
N THR A 147 2.61 -14.62 19.52
CA THR A 147 2.57 -13.53 18.54
C THR A 147 2.10 -14.02 17.16
N MET A 148 2.48 -15.22 16.75
CA MET A 148 2.05 -15.82 15.48
C MET A 148 0.55 -16.16 15.50
N VAL A 149 0.04 -16.70 16.61
CA VAL A 149 -1.39 -16.96 16.80
C VAL A 149 -2.18 -15.65 16.71
N ALA A 150 -1.70 -14.57 17.34
CA ALA A 150 -2.35 -13.27 17.30
C ALA A 150 -2.43 -12.68 15.87
N GLN A 151 -1.36 -12.81 15.07
CA GLN A 151 -1.35 -12.39 13.67
C GLN A 151 -2.41 -13.13 12.84
N ARG A 152 -2.43 -14.46 12.93
CA ARG A 152 -3.40 -15.28 12.18
C ARG A 152 -4.83 -15.08 12.66
N PHE A 153 -5.02 -14.84 13.95
CA PHE A 153 -6.32 -14.47 14.52
C PHE A 153 -6.85 -13.17 13.92
N ALA A 154 -6.01 -12.15 13.76
CA ALA A 154 -6.41 -10.90 13.12
C ALA A 154 -6.80 -11.13 11.65
N GLU A 155 -5.98 -11.86 10.89
CA GLU A 155 -6.23 -12.16 9.49
C GLU A 155 -7.53 -12.92 9.27
N TYR A 156 -7.77 -13.99 10.05
CA TYR A 156 -9.00 -14.77 9.98
C TYR A 156 -10.24 -13.97 10.40
N SER A 157 -10.11 -13.12 11.44
CA SER A 157 -11.18 -12.20 11.85
C SER A 157 -11.43 -11.09 10.83
N GLY A 158 -10.57 -10.96 9.82
CA GLY A 158 -10.60 -9.92 8.80
C GLY A 158 -10.22 -8.54 9.34
N LEU A 159 -9.50 -8.48 10.46
CA LEU A 159 -8.95 -7.26 11.06
C LEU A 159 -7.57 -6.97 10.48
N GLU A 160 -7.16 -5.71 10.48
CA GLU A 160 -5.75 -5.35 10.38
C GLU A 160 -5.05 -5.69 11.71
N TYR A 161 -3.74 -5.91 11.72
CA TYR A 161 -3.00 -6.06 12.97
C TYR A 161 -1.89 -5.03 13.10
N ALA A 162 -1.54 -4.70 14.33
CA ALA A 162 -0.37 -3.92 14.69
C ALA A 162 0.28 -4.55 15.91
N ILE A 163 1.57 -4.86 15.82
CA ILE A 163 2.34 -5.42 16.92
C ILE A 163 3.26 -4.33 17.46
N MET A 164 3.18 -4.08 18.76
CA MET A 164 4.11 -3.25 19.52
C MET A 164 4.81 -4.11 20.58
N CYS A 165 6.07 -3.80 20.88
CA CYS A 165 6.79 -4.37 22.02
C CYS A 165 6.71 -3.38 23.19
N GLY A 166 6.42 -3.87 24.39
CA GLY A 166 6.39 -3.07 25.62
C GLY A 166 7.76 -2.45 25.91
N GLY A 167 8.83 -3.19 25.62
CA GLY A 167 10.21 -2.71 25.68
C GLY A 167 10.52 -1.49 24.79
N ASP A 168 9.75 -1.25 23.71
CA ASP A 168 9.94 -0.06 22.86
C ASP A 168 9.35 1.21 23.51
N VAL A 169 8.47 1.06 24.50
CA VAL A 169 7.79 2.16 25.19
C VAL A 169 8.63 2.69 26.35
N ALA A 170 9.36 1.83 27.05
CA ALA A 170 10.13 2.19 28.24
C ALA A 170 11.19 3.29 28.01
N PRO A 171 11.95 3.31 26.89
CA PRO A 171 12.97 4.34 26.63
C PRO A 171 12.42 5.73 26.28
N LEU A 172 11.12 5.85 26.00
CA LEU A 172 10.51 7.10 25.53
C LEU A 172 10.16 8.08 26.67
N GLU A 173 10.22 7.64 27.93
CA GLU A 173 9.95 8.45 29.13
C GLU A 173 8.71 9.35 28.98
N GLU A 174 8.88 10.68 28.98
CA GLU A 174 7.79 11.66 28.84
C GLU A 174 7.08 11.60 27.47
N GLN A 175 7.79 11.19 26.42
CA GLN A 175 7.24 11.09 25.06
C GLN A 175 6.40 9.83 24.85
N ALA A 176 6.48 8.84 25.75
CA ALA A 176 5.76 7.57 25.65
C ALA A 176 4.24 7.76 25.53
N VAL A 177 3.67 8.66 26.34
CA VAL A 177 2.23 8.98 26.31
C VAL A 177 1.82 9.61 24.99
N THR A 178 2.68 10.45 24.41
CA THR A 178 2.43 11.10 23.12
C THR A 178 2.45 10.07 21.98
N GLU A 179 3.42 9.16 21.99
CA GLU A 179 3.50 8.10 20.98
C GLU A 179 2.36 7.08 21.10
N LEU A 180 1.95 6.73 22.32
CA LEU A 180 0.77 5.89 22.55
C LEU A 180 -0.50 6.57 22.00
N HIS A 181 -0.70 7.87 22.25
CA HIS A 181 -1.82 8.60 21.67
C HIS A 181 -1.79 8.61 20.14
N LYS A 182 -0.60 8.78 19.52
CA LYS A 182 -0.45 8.69 18.06
C LYS A 182 -0.81 7.30 17.55
N LEU A 183 -0.37 6.25 18.24
CA LEU A 183 -0.67 4.86 17.93
C LEU A 183 -2.18 4.58 18.01
N PHE A 184 -2.84 4.96 19.11
CA PHE A 184 -4.29 4.78 19.24
C PHE A 184 -5.05 5.59 18.20
N LYS A 185 -4.66 6.84 17.92
CA LYS A 185 -5.29 7.66 16.86
C LYS A 185 -5.14 7.02 15.49
N TRP A 186 -3.99 6.40 15.23
CA TRP A 186 -3.74 5.64 14.01
C TRP A 186 -4.60 4.39 13.92
N VAL A 187 -4.73 3.62 15.02
CA VAL A 187 -5.61 2.44 15.15
C VAL A 187 -7.07 2.80 14.84
N HIS A 188 -7.60 3.85 15.47
CA HIS A 188 -8.99 4.29 15.30
C HIS A 188 -9.31 4.81 13.89
N ARG A 189 -8.30 5.23 13.11
CA ARG A 189 -8.49 5.70 11.74
C ARG A 189 -8.72 4.56 10.73
N SER A 190 -8.49 3.31 11.11
CA SER A 190 -8.69 2.18 10.21
C SER A 190 -10.17 1.88 9.98
N LYS A 191 -10.57 1.72 8.70
CA LYS A 191 -11.93 1.32 8.32
C LYS A 191 -12.20 -0.17 8.58
N LYS A 192 -11.15 -0.99 8.62
CA LYS A 192 -11.27 -2.45 8.81
C LYS A 192 -11.24 -2.86 10.28
N GLY A 193 -10.94 -1.95 11.21
CA GLY A 193 -10.63 -2.30 12.59
C GLY A 193 -9.24 -2.93 12.69
N VAL A 194 -8.54 -2.65 13.79
CA VAL A 194 -7.16 -3.09 14.03
C VAL A 194 -7.10 -3.87 15.33
N LEU A 195 -6.49 -5.05 15.28
CA LEU A 195 -6.03 -5.80 16.44
C LEU A 195 -4.66 -5.25 16.85
N LEU A 196 -4.61 -4.55 17.97
CA LEU A 196 -3.35 -4.12 18.59
C LEU A 196 -2.85 -5.23 19.51
N PHE A 197 -1.71 -5.80 19.16
CA PHE A 197 -1.01 -6.79 19.98
C PHE A 197 0.15 -6.11 20.70
N ILE A 198 0.17 -6.25 22.02
CA ILE A 198 1.21 -5.72 22.90
C ILE A 198 2.01 -6.92 23.36
N ASP A 199 3.21 -7.09 22.80
CA ASP A 199 4.19 -8.06 23.26
C ASP A 199 5.03 -7.44 24.40
N GLU A 200 5.76 -8.26 25.17
CA GLU A 200 6.72 -7.77 26.16
C GLU A 200 7.86 -6.96 25.52
#